data_AF-J1J4C1-F1
#
_entry.id   AF-J1J4C1-F1
#
_cell.length_a   1.000
_cell.length_b   1.000
_cell.length_c   1.000
_cell.angle_alpha   90.00
_cell.angle_beta   90.00
_cell.angle_gamma   90.00
#
_symmetry.space_group_name_H-M   'P 1'
#
loop_
_entity.id
_entity.type
_entity.pdbx_description
1 polymer ?
#
loop_
_entity_poly.entity_id
_entity_poly.type
_entity_poly.pdbx_seq_one_letter_code
_entity_poly.pdbx_strand_id
1 'polypeptide(L)' 'MNEIEAKQLRKRLNLTLDEMAALLGVNRSTVWRWEKYGVPSRGTVAYLLQSLCEQHTPPMSQFVDSSRVDSTCETLRP' A
#
# COMPACT_ATOMS: atom_id res chain seq x y z
N MET A 1 -5.14 -7.57 -11.55
CA MET A 1 -4.19 -6.45 -11.31
C MET A 1 -4.98 -5.39 -10.59
N ASN A 2 -4.61 -5.07 -9.35
CA ASN A 2 -5.30 -4.05 -8.57
C ASN A 2 -5.11 -2.71 -9.27
N GLU A 3 -6.20 -2.09 -9.71
CA GLU A 3 -6.17 -0.79 -10.38
C GLU A 3 -5.76 0.25 -9.34
N ILE A 4 -4.52 0.72 -9.40
CA ILE A 4 -4.04 1.76 -8.49
C ILE A 4 -4.64 3.09 -8.93
N GLU A 5 -5.68 3.53 -8.25
CA GLU A 5 -6.22 4.87 -8.44
C GLU A 5 -5.32 5.91 -7.76
N ALA A 6 -4.48 6.58 -8.55
CA ALA A 6 -3.59 7.65 -8.07
C ALA A 6 -4.32 8.71 -7.23
N LYS A 7 -5.57 9.03 -7.60
CA LYS A 7 -6.43 9.98 -6.87
C LYS A 7 -6.81 9.48 -5.47
N GLN A 8 -7.09 8.19 -5.31
CA GLN A 8 -7.42 7.62 -4.01
C GLN A 8 -6.18 7.56 -3.12
N LEU A 9 -5.05 7.13 -3.67
CA LEU A 9 -3.77 7.12 -2.95
C LEU A 9 -3.42 8.52 -2.44
N ARG A 10 -3.52 9.54 -3.31
CA ARG A 10 -3.26 10.92 -2.92
C ARG A 10 -4.15 11.39 -1.76
N LYS A 11 -5.45 11.11 -1.84
CA LYS A 11 -6.40 11.47 -0.78
C LYS A 11 -6.11 10.77 0.54
N ARG A 12 -5.73 9.48 0.50
CA ARG A 12 -5.36 8.72 1.71
C ARG A 12 -4.12 9.30 2.40
N LEU A 13 -3.16 9.77 1.60
CA LEU A 13 -1.92 10.38 2.09
C LEU A 13 -2.08 11.87 2.41
N ASN A 14 -3.26 12.45 2.16
CA ASN A 14 -3.55 13.87 2.29
C ASN A 14 -2.55 14.78 1.54
N LEU A 15 -2.08 14.32 0.37
CA LEU A 15 -1.11 15.04 -0.45
C LEU A 15 -1.79 15.94 -1.48
N THR A 16 -1.12 17.03 -1.82
CA THR A 16 -1.41 17.82 -3.03
C THR A 16 -0.83 17.13 -4.27
N LEU A 17 -1.23 17.59 -5.46
CA LEU A 17 -0.68 17.07 -6.72
C LEU A 17 0.83 17.31 -6.82
N ASP A 18 1.30 18.45 -6.33
CA ASP A 18 2.71 18.85 -6.36
C ASP A 18 3.55 18.03 -5.39
N GLU A 19 3.05 17.77 -4.18
CA GLU A 19 3.75 16.92 -3.21
C GLU A 19 3.84 15.47 -3.69
N MET A 20 2.75 14.92 -4.25
CA MET A 20 2.76 13.58 -4.81
C MET A 20 3.72 13.48 -6.01
N ALA A 21 3.79 14.53 -6.83
CA ALA A 21 4.72 14.61 -7.95
C ALA A 21 6.17 14.66 -7.47
N ALA A 22 6.47 15.46 -6.45
CA ALA A 22 7.78 15.56 -5.84
C ALA A 22 8.22 14.23 -5.21
N LEU A 23 7.32 13.54 -4.50
CA LEU A 23 7.58 12.22 -3.91
C LEU A 23 7.90 11.15 -4.96
N LEU A 24 7.23 11.20 -6.11
CA LEU A 24 7.41 10.24 -7.20
C LEU A 24 8.50 10.67 -8.20
N GLY A 25 9.11 11.85 -8.03
CA GLY A 25 10.09 12.40 -8.96
C GLY A 25 9.54 12.67 -10.36
N VAL A 26 8.23 12.92 -10.48
CA VAL A 26 7.56 13.22 -11.76
C VAL A 26 7.05 14.65 -11.80
N ASN A 27 6.60 15.10 -12.96
CA ASN A 27 5.94 16.40 -13.07
C ASN A 27 4.50 16.34 -12.52
N ARG A 28 4.03 17.44 -11.92
CA ARG A 28 2.63 17.65 -11.50
C ARG A 28 1.62 17.28 -12.58
N SER A 29 1.89 17.65 -13.83
CA SER A 29 1.04 17.35 -14.99
C SER A 29 0.93 15.85 -15.30
N THR A 30 1.95 15.07 -14.94
CA THR A 30 1.95 13.61 -15.04
C THR A 30 0.98 13.01 -14.01
N VAL A 31 1.02 13.48 -12.76
CA VAL A 31 0.09 13.03 -11.71
C VAL A 31 -1.34 13.38 -12.07
N TRP A 32 -1.60 14.61 -12.55
CA TRP A 32 -2.91 15.00 -13.03
C TRP A 32 -3.41 14.11 -14.18
N ARG A 33 -2.53 13.74 -15.12
CA ARG A 33 -2.86 12.82 -16.21
C ARG A 33 -3.27 11.45 -15.68
N TRP A 34 -2.57 10.92 -14.68
CA TRP A 34 -2.94 9.65 -14.05
C TRP A 34 -4.29 9.72 -13.35
N GLU A 35 -4.61 10.83 -12.66
CA GLU A 35 -5.94 10.99 -12.04
C GLU A 35 -7.08 11.06 -13.06
N LYS A 36 -6.80 11.59 -14.26
CA LYS A 36 -7.83 11.81 -15.29
C LYS A 36 -8.00 10.63 -16.25
N TYR A 37 -6.89 10.00 -16.64
CA TYR A 37 -6.87 8.96 -17.68
C TYR A 37 -6.47 7.58 -17.15
N GLY A 38 -6.18 7.46 -15.86
CA GLY A 38 -5.68 6.24 -15.25
C GLY A 38 -4.15 6.15 -15.27
N VAL A 39 -3.63 5.34 -14.35
CA VAL A 39 -2.20 5.02 -14.28
C VAL A 39 -1.89 3.98 -15.37
N PRO A 40 -0.78 4.13 -16.13
CA PRO A 40 -0.36 3.09 -17.05
C PRO A 40 -0.11 1.77 -16.30
N SER A 41 -0.66 0.67 -16.81
CA SER A 41 -0.61 -0.65 -16.16
C SER A 41 0.79 -1.31 -16.16
N ARG A 42 1.75 -0.76 -16.92
CA ARG A 42 3.12 -1.27 -17.04
C ARG A 42 4.14 -0.14 -17.07
N GLY A 43 5.34 -0.44 -16.58
CA GLY A 43 6.49 0.47 -16.55
C GLY A 43 6.83 0.94 -15.14
N THR A 44 7.94 1.67 -15.02
CA THR A 44 8.51 2.14 -13.75
C THR A 44 7.50 2.86 -12.85
N VAL A 45 6.60 3.63 -13.46
CA VAL A 45 5.53 4.37 -12.76
C VAL A 45 4.58 3.44 -11.99
N ALA A 46 4.16 2.33 -12.60
CA ALA A 46 3.25 1.38 -11.96
C ALA A 46 3.93 0.74 -10.74
N TYR A 47 5.20 0.37 -10.87
CA TYR A 47 5.99 -0.16 -9.77
C TYR A 47 6.17 0.85 -8.63
N LEU A 48 6.52 2.11 -8.96
CA LEU A 48 6.69 3.16 -7.94
C LEU A 48 5.39 3.40 -7.17
N LEU A 49 4.25 3.50 -7.86
CA LEU A 49 2.95 3.68 -7.23
C LEU A 49 2.55 2.46 -6.38
N GLN A 50 2.85 1.24 -6.83
CA GLN A 50 2.61 0.04 -6.06
C GLN A 50 3.47 0.01 -4.78
N SER A 51 4.76 0.28 -4.87
CA SER A 51 5.65 0.33 -3.71
C SER A 51 5.22 1.42 -2.71
N LEU A 52 4.73 2.56 -3.18
CA LEU A 52 4.25 3.64 -2.33
C LEU A 52 2.92 3.28 -1.64
N CYS A 53 2.02 2.57 -2.34
CA CYS A 53 0.83 1.96 -1.73
C CYS A 53 1.20 0.96 -0.62
N GLU A 54 2.17 0.07 -0.87
CA GLU A 54 2.59 -0.95 0.10
C GLU A 54 3.22 -0.34 1.37
N GLN A 55 4.00 0.72 1.23
CA GLN A 55 4.63 1.43 2.36
C GLN A 55 3.64 2.24 3.21
N HIS A 56 2.56 2.73 2.59
CA HIS A 56 1.56 3.54 3.26
C HIS A 56 0.22 2.83 3.51
N THR A 57 0.16 1.52 3.30
CA THR A 57 -0.84 0.72 3.99
C THR A 57 -0.65 0.95 5.48
N PRO A 58 -1.64 1.47 6.23
CA PRO A 58 -1.55 1.35 7.68
C PRO A 58 -1.33 -0.14 7.97
N PRO A 59 -0.44 -0.51 8.91
CA PRO A 59 -0.49 -1.84 9.48
C PRO A 59 -1.82 -1.95 10.21
N MET A 60 -2.92 -2.17 9.47
CA MET A 60 -4.17 -2.66 10.01
C MET A 60 -4.01 -4.16 10.24
N SER A 61 -2.99 -4.47 11.04
CA SER A 61 -2.83 -5.69 11.81
C SER A 61 -1.67 -5.44 12.77
N GLN A 62 -1.86 -4.45 13.63
CA GLN A 62 -1.31 -4.54 14.96
C GLN A 62 -2.03 -5.72 15.63
N PHE A 63 -1.23 -6.76 15.92
CA PHE A 63 -1.45 -7.71 17.00
C PHE A 63 -2.65 -8.67 16.89
N VAL A 64 -2.39 -9.87 16.37
CA VAL A 64 -2.80 -11.07 17.14
C VAL A 64 -1.83 -11.18 18.32
N ASP A 65 -2.04 -10.35 19.34
CA ASP A 65 -1.43 -10.63 20.63
C ASP A 65 -2.25 -11.70 21.34
N SER A 66 -1.53 -12.50 22.12
CA SER A 66 -2.01 -13.35 23.20
C SER A 66 -2.66 -14.70 22.84
N SER A 67 -1.80 -15.72 23.02
CA SER A 67 -2.01 -16.78 24.01
C SER A 67 -3.15 -17.78 23.75
N ARG A 68 -2.74 -18.97 23.34
CA ARG A 68 -3.17 -20.18 24.05
C ARG A 68 -1.97 -21.11 24.25
N VAL A 69 -1.09 -20.74 25.19
CA VAL A 69 -0.42 -21.76 25.99
C VAL A 69 -1.47 -22.25 26.99
N ASP A 70 -1.80 -23.53 26.86
CA ASP A 70 -2.08 -24.49 27.93
C ASP A 70 -3.03 -25.56 27.40
N SER A 71 -2.51 -26.78 27.27
CA SER A 71 -2.81 -27.84 28.22
C SER A 71 -2.76 -29.22 27.54
N THR A 72 -1.74 -29.99 27.93
CA THR A 72 -1.72 -31.45 28.10
C THR A 72 -2.27 -32.35 26.98
N CYS A 73 -1.36 -33.03 26.28
CA CYS A 73 -1.57 -34.42 25.87
C CYS A 73 -0.23 -35.09 25.55
N GLU A 74 0.52 -35.49 26.58
CA GLU A 74 1.51 -36.56 26.43
C GLU A 74 0.94 -37.81 27.10
N THR A 75 0.52 -38.73 26.23
CA THR A 75 -0.11 -39.99 26.52
C THR A 75 0.89 -40.98 27.12
N LEU A 76 0.47 -41.60 28.24
CA LEU A 76 0.97 -42.85 28.82
C LEU A 76 1.76 -43.77 27.88
N ARG A 77 2.96 -44.17 28.33
CA ARG A 77 3.60 -45.51 28.22
C ARG A 77 4.83 -45.52 29.13
N PRO A 78 5.22 -46.63 29.76
CA PRO A 78 5.06 -48.03 29.33
C PRO A 78 3.99 -48.84 30.07
#